data_AF-A0A0M3IEF0-F1
#
_entry.id   AF-A0A0M3IEF0-F1
#
_cell.length_a   1.000
_cell.length_b   1.000
_cell.length_c   1.000
_cell.angle_alpha   90.00
_cell.angle_beta   90.00
_cell.angle_gamma   90.00
#
_symmetry.space_group_name_H-M   'P 1'
#
loop_
_entity.id
_entity.type
_entity.pdbx_description
1 polymer ?
#
loop_
_entity_poly.entity_id
_entity_poly.type
_entity_poly.pdbx_seq_one_letter_code
_entity_poly.pdbx_strand_id
1 'polypeptide(L)'
;MQILISFGVVFLLVNGARSIEEEDVVNLPNVTFEYSFKQYSGYLNANNAGTWKFFYWLMESQRNPLTDPLLLWLNGGPGCSSLLGAFTELGPFYMNRDSSSLYENIFAWNKVELIMEFEFPSKIFDVHS
;
A
#
# COMPACT_ATOMS: atom_id res chain seq x y z
N MET A 1 9.23 26.08 -33.13
CA MET A 1 9.59 24.78 -32.53
C MET A 1 8.73 24.60 -31.29
N GLN A 2 7.56 23.99 -31.44
CA GLN A 2 6.65 23.60 -30.34
C GLN A 2 6.48 22.09 -30.46
N ILE A 3 6.90 21.36 -29.43
CA ILE A 3 6.76 19.91 -29.37
C ILE A 3 5.38 19.63 -28.78
N LEU A 4 4.43 19.25 -29.64
CA LEU A 4 3.20 18.59 -29.23
C LEU A 4 3.57 17.17 -28.75
N ILE A 5 3.75 16.99 -27.45
CA ILE A 5 3.70 15.65 -26.87
C ILE A 5 2.22 15.28 -26.78
N SER A 6 1.81 14.42 -27.71
CA SER A 6 0.45 13.96 -27.95
C SER A 6 -0.22 13.39 -26.70
N PHE A 7 -1.42 13.89 -26.39
CA PHE A 7 -2.38 13.31 -25.44
C PHE A 7 -2.64 11.80 -25.65
N GLY A 8 -2.33 11.25 -26.83
CA GLY A 8 -2.49 9.83 -27.13
C GLY A 8 -1.56 8.89 -26.36
N VAL A 9 -0.37 9.35 -25.93
CA VAL A 9 0.56 8.49 -25.17
C VAL A 9 0.08 8.31 -23.73
N VAL A 10 -0.55 9.33 -23.14
CA VAL A 10 -1.14 9.25 -21.80
C VAL A 10 -2.36 8.33 -21.80
N PHE A 11 -3.18 8.36 -22.85
CA PHE A 11 -4.39 7.52 -22.96
C PHE A 11 -4.09 6.02 -23.14
N LEU A 12 -2.94 5.69 -23.73
CA LEU A 12 -2.51 4.30 -23.93
C LEU A 12 -2.00 3.63 -22.65
N LEU A 13 -1.48 4.40 -21.67
CA LEU A 13 -1.05 3.85 -20.39
C LEU A 13 -2.24 3.42 -19.51
N VAL A 14 -3.41 4.04 -19.68
CA VAL A 14 -4.61 3.76 -18.86
C VAL A 14 -5.31 2.45 -19.27
N ASN A 15 -5.18 2.02 -20.53
CA ASN A 15 -5.87 0.81 -21.03
C ASN A 15 -5.12 -0.50 -20.77
N GLY A 16 -3.93 -0.46 -20.17
CA GLY A 16 -3.09 -1.62 -19.87
C GLY A 16 -3.25 -2.20 -18.46
N ALA A 17 -3.99 -1.53 -17.57
CA ALA A 17 -4.24 -2.02 -16.23
C ALA A 17 -5.26 -3.18 -16.29
N ARG A 18 -4.74 -4.41 -16.37
CA ARG A 18 -5.52 -5.62 -16.07
C ARG A 18 -6.04 -5.54 -14.64
N SER A 19 -7.26 -6.06 -14.43
CA SER A 19 -7.96 -6.12 -13.14
C SER A 19 -7.00 -6.37 -11.98
N ILE A 20 -6.91 -5.39 -11.07
CA ILE A 20 -6.29 -5.57 -9.77
C ILE A 20 -7.22 -6.49 -8.99
N GLU A 21 -6.71 -7.60 -8.46
CA GLU A 21 -7.42 -8.31 -7.38
C GLU A 21 -7.26 -7.42 -6.14
N GLU A 22 -8.20 -6.50 -6.00
CA GLU A 22 -8.32 -5.58 -4.88
C GLU A 22 -9.19 -6.26 -3.83
N GLU A 23 -8.62 -6.47 -2.64
CA GLU A 23 -9.36 -6.97 -1.49
C GLU A 23 -9.43 -5.87 -0.43
N ASP A 24 -10.67 -5.49 -0.11
CA ASP A 24 -10.95 -4.58 1.00
C ASP A 24 -10.44 -5.20 2.30
N VAL A 25 -9.52 -4.51 2.97
CA VAL A 25 -9.11 -4.90 4.33
C VAL A 25 -10.17 -4.36 5.28
N VAL A 26 -11.21 -5.17 5.50
CA VAL A 26 -12.41 -4.74 6.23
C VAL A 26 -12.10 -4.45 7.70
N ASN A 27 -11.32 -5.31 8.38
CA ASN A 27 -10.89 -5.10 9.76
C ASN A 27 -9.58 -5.84 10.03
N LEU A 28 -8.62 -5.15 10.64
CA LEU A 28 -7.48 -5.81 11.27
C LEU A 28 -7.88 -6.40 12.64
N PRO A 29 -7.32 -7.56 13.02
CA PRO A 29 -7.55 -8.13 14.34
C PRO A 29 -6.93 -7.26 15.44
N ASN A 30 -7.60 -7.19 16.59
CA ASN A 30 -7.08 -6.62 17.84
C ASN A 30 -6.58 -5.17 17.76
N VAL A 31 -7.23 -4.32 16.95
CA VAL A 31 -7.00 -2.88 16.98
C VAL A 31 -7.64 -2.27 18.23
N THR A 32 -6.88 -1.46 18.99
CA THR A 32 -7.31 -0.88 20.27
C THR A 32 -7.85 0.54 20.14
N PHE A 33 -8.01 1.04 18.92
CA PHE A 33 -8.52 2.36 18.60
C PHE A 33 -9.49 2.31 17.41
N GLU A 34 -10.38 3.29 17.35
CA GLU A 34 -11.33 3.43 16.24
C GLU A 34 -10.68 4.19 15.07
N TYR A 35 -10.87 3.70 13.85
CA TYR A 35 -10.44 4.37 12.63
C TYR A 35 -11.54 4.33 11.57
N SER A 36 -11.55 5.33 10.68
CA SER A 36 -12.59 5.50 9.65
C SER A 36 -12.07 5.53 8.21
N PHE A 37 -10.75 5.42 8.03
CA PHE A 37 -10.13 5.35 6.70
C PHE A 37 -10.19 3.93 6.15
N LYS A 38 -10.30 3.83 4.82
CA LYS A 38 -10.32 2.53 4.14
C LYS A 38 -8.91 2.02 3.89
N GLN A 39 -8.82 0.71 3.72
CA GLN A 39 -7.60 0.00 3.49
C GLN A 39 -7.83 -1.07 2.44
N TYR A 40 -6.85 -1.27 1.57
CA TYR A 40 -6.91 -2.24 0.48
C TYR A 40 -5.60 -2.99 0.44
N SER A 41 -5.67 -4.30 0.22
CA SER A 41 -4.47 -5.09 0.00
C SER A 41 -4.67 -6.01 -1.19
N GLY A 42 -3.57 -6.45 -1.78
CA GLY A 42 -3.65 -7.38 -2.90
C GLY A 42 -2.33 -7.52 -3.62
N TYR A 43 -2.40 -8.01 -4.86
CA TYR A 43 -1.24 -8.28 -5.67
C TYR A 43 -1.27 -7.57 -7.03
N LEU A 44 -0.17 -6.90 -7.37
CA LEU A 44 0.06 -6.27 -8.68
C LEU A 44 1.01 -7.13 -9.52
N ASN A 45 0.71 -7.33 -10.80
CA ASN A 45 1.59 -8.08 -11.69
C ASN A 45 2.85 -7.27 -12.02
N ALA A 46 4.01 -7.83 -11.66
CA ALA A 46 5.33 -7.24 -11.94
C ALA A 46 5.83 -7.54 -13.37
N ASN A 47 5.22 -8.52 -14.04
CA ASN A 47 5.55 -8.87 -15.43
C ASN A 47 4.32 -9.29 -16.24
N ASN A 48 4.42 -9.18 -17.57
CA ASN A 48 3.32 -9.51 -18.49
C ASN A 48 2.88 -10.98 -18.41
N ALA A 49 3.76 -11.87 -17.96
CA ALA A 49 3.46 -13.29 -17.80
C ALA A 49 2.66 -13.59 -16.50
N GLY A 50 2.52 -12.61 -15.59
CA GLY A 50 1.82 -12.79 -14.31
C GLY A 50 2.52 -13.75 -13.34
N THR A 51 3.78 -14.08 -13.59
CA THR A 51 4.56 -15.02 -12.75
C THR A 51 5.17 -14.32 -11.55
N TRP A 52 5.37 -13.01 -11.64
CA TRP A 52 5.91 -12.18 -10.56
C TRP A 52 4.82 -11.22 -10.10
N LYS A 53 4.58 -11.18 -8.80
CA LYS A 53 3.57 -10.34 -8.17
C LYS A 53 4.19 -9.50 -7.06
N PHE A 54 3.78 -8.24 -6.97
CA PHE A 54 4.07 -7.37 -5.84
C PHE A 54 2.88 -7.40 -4.89
N PHE A 55 3.10 -7.68 -3.61
CA PHE A 55 2.07 -7.42 -2.62
C PHE A 55 2.01 -5.91 -2.35
N TYR A 56 0.81 -5.37 -2.19
CA TYR A 56 0.61 -3.99 -1.73
C TYR A 56 -0.35 -3.93 -0.55
N TRP A 57 -0.14 -2.94 0.30
CA TRP A 57 -1.13 -2.50 1.28
C TRP A 57 -1.29 -0.99 1.19
N LEU A 58 -2.48 -0.57 0.76
CA LEU A 58 -2.88 0.82 0.60
C LEU A 58 -3.76 1.25 1.77
N MET A 59 -3.43 2.39 2.36
CA MET A 59 -4.21 3.04 3.41
C MET A 59 -4.61 4.44 2.93
N GLU A 60 -5.91 4.71 2.90
CA GLU A 60 -6.42 6.00 2.50
C GLU A 60 -6.02 7.12 3.48
N SER A 61 -5.98 8.35 2.96
CA SER A 61 -5.81 9.54 3.79
C SER A 61 -6.97 9.68 4.76
N GLN A 62 -6.66 9.99 6.01
CA GLN A 62 -7.64 10.31 7.05
C GLN A 62 -8.26 11.71 6.87
N ARG A 63 -7.69 12.56 6.01
CA ARG A 63 -8.18 13.92 5.75
C ARG A 63 -9.09 13.99 4.53
N ASN A 64 -8.56 13.81 3.33
CA ASN A 64 -9.36 13.76 2.11
C ASN A 64 -8.73 12.84 1.05
N PRO A 65 -9.13 11.56 0.99
CA PRO A 65 -8.51 10.59 0.08
C PRO A 65 -8.72 10.89 -1.41
N LEU A 66 -9.68 11.76 -1.76
CA LEU A 66 -9.93 12.14 -3.15
C LEU A 66 -8.98 13.23 -3.67
N THR A 67 -8.36 14.00 -2.78
CA THR A 67 -7.53 15.16 -3.15
C THR A 67 -6.12 15.09 -2.61
N ASP A 68 -5.88 14.31 -1.56
CA ASP A 68 -4.57 14.15 -0.96
C ASP A 68 -3.66 13.31 -1.86
N PRO A 69 -2.33 13.56 -1.85
CA PRO A 69 -1.42 12.87 -2.75
C PRO A 69 -1.23 11.40 -2.36
N LEU A 70 -0.94 10.57 -3.36
CA LEU A 70 -0.48 9.21 -3.17
C LEU A 70 1.02 9.21 -2.90
N LEU A 71 1.42 8.65 -1.77
CA LEU A 71 2.79 8.38 -1.38
C LEU A 71 3.08 6.88 -1.52
N LEU A 72 4.07 6.57 -2.36
CA LEU A 72 4.64 5.24 -2.49
C LEU A 72 5.77 5.08 -1.47
N TRP A 73 5.66 4.10 -0.57
CA TRP A 73 6.72 3.75 0.38
C TRP A 73 7.37 2.40 0.05
N LEU A 74 8.69 2.40 0.09
CA LEU A 74 9.52 1.22 -0.15
C LEU A 74 10.59 1.17 0.93
N ASN A 75 10.56 0.12 1.75
CA ASN A 75 11.71 -0.13 2.61
C ASN A 75 12.92 -0.60 1.80
N GLY A 76 14.10 -0.16 2.25
CA GLY A 76 15.36 -0.49 1.59
C GLY A 76 15.92 -1.85 2.00
N GLY A 77 17.15 -2.13 1.54
CA GLY A 77 17.88 -3.35 1.84
C GLY A 77 17.45 -4.55 0.97
N PRO A 78 18.36 -5.47 0.63
CA PRO A 78 17.97 -6.69 -0.07
C PRO A 78 17.20 -7.63 0.89
N GLY A 79 15.90 -7.81 0.65
CA GLY A 79 15.08 -8.80 1.35
C GLY A 79 14.48 -8.36 2.69
N CYS A 80 14.43 -7.06 3.00
CA CYS A 80 13.61 -6.55 4.11
C CYS A 80 12.17 -6.30 3.64
N SER A 81 11.21 -6.62 4.50
CA SER A 81 9.77 -6.47 4.25
C SER A 81 9.35 -5.01 4.45
N SER A 82 8.58 -4.45 3.50
CA SER A 82 8.07 -3.09 3.64
C SER A 82 7.03 -2.98 4.75
N LEU A 83 6.31 -4.06 5.04
CA LEU A 83 5.38 -4.12 6.18
C LEU A 83 6.03 -3.80 7.52
N LEU A 84 7.35 -3.98 7.67
CA LEU A 84 8.05 -3.53 8.87
C LEU A 84 7.90 -2.00 9.06
N GLY A 85 8.08 -1.20 8.01
CA GLY A 85 7.89 0.25 8.10
C GLY A 85 6.44 0.65 8.33
N ALA A 86 5.50 -0.09 7.74
CA ALA A 86 4.07 0.09 8.02
C ALA A 86 3.76 -0.02 9.52
N PHE A 87 4.35 -1.02 10.20
CA PHE A 87 4.07 -1.30 11.61
C PHE A 87 5.02 -0.61 12.61
N THR A 88 6.11 0.00 12.16
CA THR A 88 7.14 0.53 13.09
C THR A 88 7.61 1.95 12.79
N GLU A 89 7.33 2.49 11.59
CA GLU A 89 7.82 3.79 11.18
C GLU A 89 6.67 4.77 10.98
N LEU A 90 5.88 4.60 9.91
CA LEU A 90 5.03 5.66 9.37
C LEU A 90 3.54 5.30 9.21
N GLY A 91 3.20 4.01 9.31
CA GLY A 91 1.82 3.58 9.19
C GLY A 91 0.97 3.92 10.43
N PRO A 92 -0.36 3.81 10.32
CA PRO A 92 -1.33 4.14 11.36
C PRO A 92 -1.40 3.13 12.51
N PHE A 93 -0.85 1.92 12.32
CA PHE A 93 -0.93 0.83 13.28
C PHE A 93 0.46 0.51 13.83
N TYR A 94 0.68 0.72 15.12
CA TYR A 94 1.86 0.21 15.82
C TYR A 94 1.54 -1.05 16.61
N MET A 95 2.50 -1.96 16.70
CA MET A 95 2.36 -3.21 17.45
C MET A 95 2.61 -2.99 18.94
N ASN A 96 1.67 -3.42 19.79
CA ASN A 96 1.85 -3.40 21.24
C ASN A 96 2.92 -4.42 21.70
N ARG A 97 3.37 -4.27 22.95
CA ARG A 97 4.33 -5.21 23.58
C ARG A 97 3.80 -6.63 23.74
N ASP A 98 2.48 -6.81 23.65
CA ASP A 98 1.84 -8.13 23.68
C ASP A 98 1.95 -8.87 22.33
N SER A 99 2.56 -8.24 21.32
CA SER A 99 2.73 -8.73 19.94
C SER A 99 1.44 -9.21 19.29
N SER A 100 0.29 -8.77 19.79
CA SER A 100 -1.02 -9.30 19.38
C SER A 100 -2.07 -8.23 19.22
N SER A 101 -1.88 -7.03 19.79
CA SER A 101 -2.76 -5.89 19.60
C SER A 101 -2.06 -4.72 18.88
N LEU A 102 -2.86 -3.90 18.21
CA LEU A 102 -2.42 -2.74 17.45
C LEU A 102 -2.93 -1.46 18.10
N TYR A 103 -2.06 -0.47 18.31
CA TYR A 103 -2.42 0.86 18.82
C TYR A 103 -2.15 1.95 17.79
N GLU A 104 -2.75 3.13 17.99
CA GLU A 104 -2.67 4.23 17.04
C GLU A 104 -1.27 4.85 16.99
N ASN A 105 -0.73 5.02 15.79
CA ASN A 105 0.30 6.01 15.53
C ASN A 105 -0.34 7.37 15.25
N ILE A 106 -0.37 8.26 16.24
CA ILE A 106 -0.96 9.60 16.11
C ILE A 106 -0.22 10.51 15.11
N PHE A 107 1.00 10.13 14.73
CA PHE A 107 1.83 10.83 13.74
C PHE A 107 1.92 10.10 12.40
N ALA A 108 1.01 9.16 12.15
CA ALA A 108 0.97 8.41 10.91
C ALA A 108 0.93 9.34 9.68
N TRP A 109 1.65 8.95 8.63
CA TRP A 109 1.71 9.79 7.43
C TRP A 109 0.37 9.82 6.69
N ASN A 110 -0.49 8.81 6.91
CA ASN A 110 -1.81 8.78 6.30
C ASN A 110 -2.77 9.79 6.92
N LYS A 111 -2.34 10.59 7.91
CA LYS A 111 -3.12 11.74 8.39
C LYS A 111 -3.35 12.78 7.29
N VAL A 112 -2.48 12.87 6.27
CA VAL A 112 -2.59 13.86 5.19
C VAL A 112 -2.26 13.34 3.78
N GLU A 113 -1.92 12.06 3.64
CA GLU A 113 -1.52 11.42 2.37
C GLU A 113 -2.12 10.01 2.27
N LEU A 114 -2.21 9.43 1.07
CA LEU A 114 -2.48 8.01 0.90
C LEU A 114 -1.15 7.27 0.95
N ILE A 115 -1.01 6.23 1.77
CA ILE A 115 0.23 5.44 1.86
C ILE A 115 0.04 4.13 1.13
N MET A 116 0.92 3.82 0.18
CA MET A 116 1.00 2.51 -0.46
C MET A 116 2.34 1.86 -0.15
N GLU A 117 2.29 0.80 0.64
CA GLU A 117 3.43 -0.06 0.99
C GLU A 117 3.57 -1.16 -0.07
N PHE A 118 4.80 -1.42 -0.53
CA PHE A 118 5.08 -2.41 -1.59
C PHE A 118 6.06 -3.48 -1.15
N GLU A 119 5.75 -4.75 -1.40
CA GLU A 119 6.69 -5.87 -1.20
C GLU A 119 7.06 -6.57 -2.51
N PHE A 120 8.36 -6.81 -2.67
CA PHE A 120 8.89 -7.61 -3.76
C PHE A 120 8.60 -9.10 -3.53
N PRO A 121 8.35 -9.90 -4.58
CA PRO A 121 8.20 -11.33 -4.46
C PRO A 121 9.55 -11.96 -4.11
N SER A 122 9.81 -12.05 -2.82
CA SER A 122 10.81 -12.92 -2.24
C SER A 122 10.17 -13.52 -1.01
N LYS A 123 9.58 -14.72 -1.13
CA LYS A 123 9.23 -15.78 -0.13
C LYS A 123 9.04 -15.43 1.38
N ILE A 124 8.90 -14.18 1.78
CA ILE A 124 9.04 -13.73 3.17
C ILE A 124 7.68 -13.73 3.88
N PHE A 125 6.59 -13.48 3.14
CA PHE A 125 5.22 -13.65 3.63
C PHE A 125 4.33 -14.20 2.52
N ASP A 126 4.31 -15.52 2.37
CA ASP A 126 3.17 -16.19 1.73
C ASP A 126 2.28 -16.70 2.87
N VAL A 127 1.15 -16.02 3.10
CA VAL A 127 0.16 -16.39 4.14
C VAL A 127 -0.82 -17.47 3.66
N HIS A 128 -0.56 -18.08 2.50
CA HIS A 128 -1.33 -19.21 1.94
C HIS A 128 -0.46 -20.44 1.66
N SER A 129 0.31 -20.90 2.66
CA SER A 129 0.91 -22.23 2.69
C SER A 129 0.12 -23.22 3.53
#